data_AF-A0A2A5CV42-F1
#
_entry.id   AF-A0A2A5CV42-F1
#
_cell.length_a   1.000
_cell.length_b   1.000
_cell.length_c   1.000
_cell.angle_alpha   90.00
_cell.angle_beta   90.00
_cell.angle_gamma   90.00
#
_symmetry.space_group_name_H-M   'P 1'
#
loop_
_entity.id
_entity.type
_entity.pdbx_description
1 polymer ?
#
loop_
_entity_poly.entity_id
_entity_poly.type
_entity_poly.pdbx_seq_one_letter_code
_entity_poly.pdbx_strand_id
1 'polypeptide(L)'
;MTITYSDSKKVEFEKFKKEGGNITFEIDATDISQNKKFEEFPSIKPKLKTGFEIPPTSMIEAPELQALISVYGSPWDYILARVYLSQGKVIYKQIQNGKYEAHCSTPKKS
;
A
#
# COMPACT_ATOMS: atom_id res chain seq x y z
N MET A 1 -10.32 -2.17 13.07
CA MET A 1 -10.68 -3.13 12.02
C MET A 1 -9.40 -3.83 11.59
N THR A 2 -9.33 -5.14 11.81
CA THR A 2 -8.13 -5.94 11.54
C THR A 2 -8.17 -6.34 10.08
N ILE A 3 -7.23 -5.86 9.25
CA ILE A 3 -7.16 -6.38 7.88
C ILE A 3 -6.89 -7.88 8.00
N THR A 4 -7.85 -8.65 7.48
CA THR A 4 -7.88 -10.10 7.62
C THR A 4 -7.09 -10.69 6.47
N TYR A 5 -5.78 -10.45 6.43
CA TYR A 5 -4.93 -11.28 5.59
C TYR A 5 -4.76 -12.64 6.30
N SER A 6 -4.82 -13.73 5.53
CA SER A 6 -4.61 -15.09 6.04
C SER A 6 -3.28 -15.21 6.78
N ASP A 7 -3.13 -16.18 7.68
CA ASP A 7 -1.86 -16.38 8.40
C ASP A 7 -0.69 -16.63 7.44
N SER A 8 -0.94 -17.26 6.29
CA SER A 8 0.04 -17.38 5.20
C SER A 8 0.54 -16.03 4.70
N LYS A 9 -0.35 -15.04 4.57
CA LYS A 9 0.00 -13.70 4.10
C LYS A 9 0.79 -12.91 5.16
N LYS A 10 0.52 -13.13 6.45
CA LYS A 10 1.35 -12.57 7.53
C LYS A 10 2.78 -13.10 7.44
N VAL A 11 2.97 -14.40 7.20
CA VAL A 11 4.31 -14.99 7.03
C VAL A 11 5.03 -14.40 5.82
N GLU A 12 4.34 -14.24 4.68
CA GLU A 12 4.90 -13.55 3.50
C GLU A 12 5.30 -12.11 3.82
N PHE A 13 4.46 -11.38 4.56
CA PHE A 13 4.76 -9.99 4.92
C PHE A 13 5.93 -9.88 5.91
N GLU A 14 6.04 -10.78 6.89
CA GLU A 14 7.21 -10.82 7.78
C GLU A 14 8.50 -11.16 7.02
N LYS A 15 8.43 -12.04 6.03
CA LYS A 15 9.56 -12.33 5.13
C LYS A 15 9.92 -11.10 4.31
N PHE A 16 8.94 -10.46 3.67
CA PHE A 16 9.12 -9.22 2.92
C PHE A 16 9.72 -8.09 3.78
N LYS A 17 9.31 -7.95 5.05
CA LYS A 17 9.91 -6.98 5.98
C LYS A 17 11.39 -7.23 6.24
N LYS A 18 11.81 -8.49 6.27
CA LYS A 18 13.19 -8.90 6.57
C LYS A 18 14.08 -8.86 5.33
N GLU A 19 13.62 -9.43 4.23
CA GLU A 19 14.41 -9.66 3.01
C GLU A 19 14.19 -8.60 1.93
N GLY A 20 13.11 -7.82 2.03
CA GLY A 20 12.61 -6.98 0.93
C GLY A 20 11.96 -7.83 -0.18
N GLY A 21 11.91 -7.31 -1.41
CA GLY A 21 11.36 -8.02 -2.57
C GLY A 21 10.00 -7.49 -2.99
N ASN A 22 9.07 -8.39 -3.33
CA ASN A 22 7.75 -8.03 -3.84
C ASN A 22 6.66 -8.78 -3.06
N ILE A 23 5.58 -8.10 -2.72
CA ILE A 23 4.38 -8.69 -2.12
C ILE A 23 3.14 -8.01 -2.66
N THR A 24 2.11 -8.79 -2.93
CA THR A 24 0.84 -8.30 -3.47
C THR A 24 -0.27 -8.46 -2.44
N PHE A 25 -1.12 -7.46 -2.29
CA PHE A 25 -2.30 -7.47 -1.44
C PHE A 25 -3.56 -7.19 -2.25
N GLU A 26 -4.67 -7.78 -1.85
CA GLU A 26 -6.01 -7.36 -2.30
C GLU A 26 -6.55 -6.39 -1.25
N ILE A 27 -6.93 -5.19 -1.68
CA ILE A 27 -7.44 -4.12 -0.84
C ILE A 27 -8.70 -3.52 -1.46
N ASP A 28 -9.51 -2.85 -0.64
CA ASP A 28 -10.64 -2.11 -1.14
C ASP A 28 -10.24 -0.69 -1.53
N ALA A 29 -11.00 -0.08 -2.44
CA ALA A 29 -10.79 1.30 -2.86
C ALA A 29 -10.78 2.28 -1.68
N THR A 30 -11.50 1.94 -0.60
CA THR A 30 -11.58 2.72 0.65
C THR A 30 -10.28 2.70 1.45
N ASP A 31 -9.45 1.66 1.31
CA ASP A 31 -8.11 1.61 1.91
C ASP A 31 -7.13 2.56 1.19
N ILE A 32 -7.38 2.85 -0.10
CA ILE A 32 -6.61 3.82 -0.87
C ILE A 32 -7.09 5.24 -0.59
N SER A 33 -8.40 5.47 -0.66
CA SER A 33 -9.03 6.72 -0.26
C SER A 33 -10.49 6.47 0.09
N GLN A 34 -10.90 6.92 1.29
CA GLN A 34 -12.28 6.78 1.75
C GLN A 34 -13.31 7.31 0.75
N ASN A 35 -12.98 8.38 0.01
CA ASN A 35 -13.87 9.01 -0.95
C ASN A 35 -13.69 8.54 -2.41
N LYS A 36 -12.76 7.60 -2.67
CA LYS A 36 -12.43 7.05 -4.00
C LYS A 36 -12.12 8.09 -5.09
N LYS A 37 -11.86 9.35 -4.73
CA LYS A 37 -11.62 10.45 -5.69
C LYS A 37 -10.42 10.21 -6.61
N PHE A 38 -9.50 9.32 -6.22
CA PHE A 38 -8.35 8.96 -7.05
C PHE A 38 -8.75 8.34 -8.39
N GLU A 39 -9.92 7.69 -8.49
CA GLU A 39 -10.41 7.09 -9.72
C GLU A 39 -10.77 8.13 -10.79
N GLU A 40 -11.05 9.35 -10.37
CA GLU A 40 -11.43 10.45 -11.26
C GLU A 40 -10.23 11.27 -11.74
N PHE A 41 -9.04 11.09 -11.16
CA PHE A 41 -7.88 11.87 -11.55
C PHE A 41 -7.47 11.57 -12.99
N PRO A 42 -7.26 12.59 -13.84
CA PRO A 42 -6.94 12.41 -15.27
C PRO A 42 -5.69 11.54 -15.51
N SER A 43 -4.74 11.56 -14.58
CA SER A 43 -3.50 10.77 -14.62
C SER A 43 -3.68 9.32 -14.18
N ILE A 44 -4.70 9.01 -13.36
CA ILE A 44 -4.96 7.69 -12.78
C ILE A 44 -6.08 6.95 -13.53
N LYS A 45 -7.17 7.65 -13.88
CA LYS A 45 -8.32 7.11 -14.60
C LYS A 45 -7.97 6.22 -15.80
N PRO A 46 -7.06 6.62 -16.73
CA PRO A 46 -6.68 5.75 -17.84
C PRO A 46 -5.81 4.55 -17.41
N LYS A 47 -5.19 4.62 -16.23
CA LYS A 47 -4.26 3.62 -15.69
C LYS A 47 -4.87 2.69 -14.65
N LEU A 48 -6.16 2.86 -14.30
CA LEU A 48 -6.84 2.04 -13.30
C LEU A 48 -6.68 0.54 -13.55
N LYS A 49 -6.76 0.09 -14.81
CA LYS A 49 -6.61 -1.32 -15.19
C LYS A 49 -5.18 -1.76 -15.50
N THR A 50 -4.28 -0.83 -15.78
CA THR A 50 -2.88 -1.15 -16.14
C THR A 50 -1.94 -1.11 -14.94
N GLY A 51 -2.33 -0.40 -13.88
CA GLY A 51 -1.49 -0.11 -12.73
C GLY A 51 -1.16 1.38 -12.66
N PHE A 52 -1.38 1.98 -11.50
CA PHE A 52 -0.98 3.34 -11.17
C PHE A 52 -0.24 3.36 -9.84
N GLU A 53 0.65 4.31 -9.69
CA GLU A 53 1.35 4.56 -8.44
C GLU A 53 0.76 5.83 -7.84
N ILE A 54 0.43 5.77 -6.55
CA ILE A 54 0.19 6.98 -5.76
C ILE A 54 1.54 7.29 -5.10
N PRO A 55 2.18 8.41 -5.46
CA PRO A 55 3.41 8.79 -4.79
C PRO A 55 3.11 8.96 -3.29
N PRO A 56 4.04 8.54 -2.42
CA PRO A 56 3.89 8.83 -1.01
C PRO A 56 3.77 10.35 -0.89
N THR A 57 2.74 10.81 -0.19
CA THR A 57 2.74 12.21 0.22
C THR A 57 4.00 12.42 1.06
N SER A 58 4.72 13.54 0.88
CA SER A 58 5.92 13.89 1.66
C SER A 58 5.70 13.81 3.18
N MET A 59 4.44 13.71 3.59
CA MET A 59 3.92 13.38 4.91
C MET A 59 4.44 12.05 5.52
N ILE A 60 4.75 11.01 4.73
CA ILE A 60 5.29 9.74 5.28
C ILE A 60 6.72 9.90 5.81
N GLU A 61 7.45 10.92 5.35
CA GLU A 61 8.79 11.26 5.82
C GLU A 61 8.77 11.98 7.17
N ALA A 62 7.60 12.49 7.61
CA ALA A 62 7.47 13.18 8.90
C ALA A 62 7.40 12.17 10.07
N PRO A 63 8.31 12.25 11.07
CA PRO A 63 8.33 11.34 12.22
C PRO A 63 7.02 11.34 13.03
N GLU A 64 6.36 12.49 13.10
CA GLU A 64 5.11 12.68 13.83
C GLU A 64 3.94 11.87 13.22
N LEU A 65 3.94 11.73 11.89
CA LEU A 65 2.95 10.92 11.20
C LEU A 65 3.25 9.43 11.25
N GLN A 66 4.52 9.03 11.37
CA GLN A 66 4.85 7.63 11.68
C GLN A 66 4.31 7.23 13.06
N ALA A 67 4.38 8.14 14.04
CA ALA A 67 3.77 7.94 15.35
C ALA A 67 2.23 7.87 15.25
N LEU A 68 1.61 8.76 14.47
CA LEU A 68 0.16 8.73 14.24
C LEU A 68 -0.31 7.47 13.49
N ILE A 69 0.46 6.97 12.51
CA ILE A 69 0.17 5.69 11.84
C ILE A 69 0.32 4.52 12.82
N SER A 70 1.30 4.57 13.73
CA SER A 70 1.48 3.55 14.76
C SER A 70 0.33 3.54 15.78
N VAL A 71 -0.25 4.71 16.10
CA VAL A 71 -1.30 4.86 17.13
C VAL A 71 -2.71 4.76 16.55
N TYR A 72 -2.96 5.28 15.35
CA TYR A 72 -4.28 5.43 14.74
C TYR A 72 -4.38 4.87 13.31
N GLY A 73 -3.26 4.48 12.70
CA GLY A 73 -3.23 4.00 11.34
C GLY A 73 -3.95 2.67 11.18
N SER A 74 -4.58 2.49 10.03
CA SER A 74 -5.08 1.19 9.62
C SER A 74 -3.90 0.25 9.34
N PRO A 75 -4.09 -1.08 9.37
CA PRO A 75 -3.02 -2.01 9.03
C PRO A 75 -2.43 -1.78 7.63
N TRP A 76 -3.20 -1.20 6.71
CA TRP A 76 -2.72 -0.78 5.39
C TRP A 76 -1.75 0.40 5.46
N ASP A 77 -2.06 1.42 6.26
CA ASP A 77 -1.17 2.58 6.47
C ASP A 77 0.19 2.13 7.02
N TYR A 78 0.20 1.13 7.90
CA TYR A 78 1.44 0.55 8.41
C TYR A 78 2.26 -0.16 7.31
N ILE A 79 1.61 -0.89 6.40
CA ILE A 79 2.26 -1.52 5.25
C ILE A 79 2.86 -0.44 4.34
N LEU A 80 2.09 0.57 3.99
CA LEU A 80 2.52 1.67 3.14
C LEU A 80 3.75 2.38 3.73
N ALA A 81 3.66 2.78 5.01
CA ALA A 81 4.77 3.41 5.70
C ALA A 81 6.05 2.57 5.61
N ARG A 82 5.97 1.25 5.84
CA ARG A 82 7.15 0.37 5.76
C ARG A 82 7.72 0.25 4.36
N VAL A 83 6.86 0.16 3.34
CA VAL A 83 7.29 0.09 1.94
C VAL A 83 8.03 1.37 1.56
N TYR A 84 7.41 2.52 1.77
CA TYR A 84 7.99 3.81 1.40
C TYR A 84 9.23 4.18 2.22
N LEU A 85 9.26 3.87 3.54
CA LEU A 85 10.45 4.05 4.37
C LEU A 85 11.63 3.18 3.93
N SER A 86 11.35 2.05 3.29
CA SER A 86 12.37 1.19 2.70
C SER A 86 12.74 1.61 1.27
N GLN A 87 12.37 2.82 0.83
CA GLN A 87 12.49 3.31 -0.54
C GLN A 87 11.81 2.40 -1.58
N GLY A 88 10.76 1.72 -1.15
CA GLY A 88 9.90 0.93 -2.00
C GLY A 88 8.83 1.77 -2.67
N LYS A 89 8.01 1.09 -3.48
CA LYS A 89 6.86 1.68 -4.17
C LYS A 89 5.68 0.72 -4.19
N VAL A 90 4.49 1.28 -4.33
CA VAL A 90 3.24 0.54 -4.40
C VAL A 90 2.51 0.86 -5.70
N ILE A 91 2.20 -0.18 -6.46
CA ILE A 91 1.42 -0.08 -7.70
C ILE A 91 0.03 -0.66 -7.42
N TYR A 92 -0.99 0.17 -7.60
CA TYR A 92 -2.38 -0.22 -7.47
C TYR A 92 -2.96 -0.54 -8.84
N LYS A 93 -3.64 -1.67 -8.95
CA LYS A 93 -4.32 -2.11 -10.18
C LYS A 93 -5.73 -2.55 -9.84
N GLN A 94 -6.72 -1.97 -10.48
CA GLN A 94 -8.10 -2.37 -10.30
C GLN A 94 -8.31 -3.78 -10.87
N ILE A 95 -8.79 -4.69 -10.02
CA ILE A 95 -9.14 -6.06 -10.42
C ILE A 95 -10.65 -6.21 -10.61
N GLN A 96 -11.43 -5.51 -9.80
CA GLN A 96 -12.89 -5.47 -9.87
C GLN A 96 -13.37 -4.10 -9.39
N ASN A 97 -14.62 -3.73 -9.70
CA ASN A 97 -15.18 -2.48 -9.23
C ASN A 97 -15.12 -2.40 -7.69
N GLY A 98 -14.39 -1.41 -7.17
CA GLY A 98 -14.14 -1.25 -5.73
C GLY A 98 -13.00 -2.08 -5.14
N LYS A 99 -12.41 -3.03 -5.88
CA LYS A 99 -11.28 -3.86 -5.42
C LYS A 99 -10.01 -3.63 -6.22
N TYR A 100 -8.91 -3.50 -5.50
CA TYR A 100 -7.61 -3.20 -6.04
C TYR A 100 -6.57 -4.23 -5.59
N GLU A 101 -5.73 -4.61 -6.53
CA GLU A 101 -4.48 -5.31 -6.26
C GLU A 101 -3.40 -4.26 -6.01
N ALA A 102 -2.82 -4.27 -4.81
CA ALA A 102 -1.71 -3.43 -4.42
C ALA A 102 -0.42 -4.24 -4.43
N HIS A 103 0.43 -3.97 -5.41
CA HIS A 103 1.73 -4.59 -5.57
C HIS A 103 2.79 -3.72 -4.87
N CYS A 104 3.25 -4.17 -3.72
CA CYS A 104 4.30 -3.53 -2.95
C CYS A 104 5.67 -4.11 -3.35
N SER A 105 6.63 -3.23 -3.62
CA SER A 105 8.00 -3.62 -3.95
C SER A 105 8.98 -2.82 -3.09
N THR A 106 9.98 -3.51 -2.54
CA THR A 106 11.09 -2.91 -1.78
C THR A 106 12.42 -3.47 -2.28
N PRO A 107 13.51 -2.69 -2.22
CA PRO A 107 14.84 -3.18 -2.54
C PRO A 107 15.16 -4.42 -1.68
N LYS A 108 15.67 -5.48 -2.32
CA LYS A 108 16.13 -6.66 -1.60
C LYS A 108 17.31 -6.27 -0.72
N LYS A 109 17.25 -6.65 0.56
CA LYS A 109 18.39 -6.53 1.47
C LYS A 109 19.33 -7.68 1.13
N SER A 110 20.39 -7.35 0.39
CA SER A 110 21.44 -8.28 -0.01
C SER A 110 22.44 -8.53 1.11
#